data_AF-A0A836UAR4-F1
#
_entry.id   AF-A0A836UAR4-F1
#
_cell.length_a   1.000
_cell.length_b   1.000
_cell.length_c   1.000
_cell.angle_alpha   90.00
_cell.angle_beta   90.00
_cell.angle_gamma   90.00
#
_symmetry.space_group_name_H-M   'P 1'
#
loop_
_entity.id
_entity.type
_entity.pdbx_description
1 polymer ?
#
loop_
_entity_poly.entity_id
_entity_poly.type
_entity_poly.pdbx_seq_one_letter_code
_entity_poly.pdbx_strand_id
1 'polypeptide(L)' 'MQSSALADELFQGHVELQHGDGWVKPWRLPQSRAALFPSPDEGLLARAEITSGVRLRFATESQQLRLHFQPLPTSAP' A
#
# COMPACT_ATOMS: atom_id res chain seq x y z
N MET A 1 18.28 13.32 -10.43
CA MET A 1 17.10 12.42 -10.36
C MET A 1 15.97 13.22 -9.73
N GLN A 2 14.85 13.41 -10.43
CA GLN A 2 13.71 14.16 -9.91
C GLN A 2 12.86 13.25 -9.01
N SER A 3 12.52 13.71 -7.81
CA SER A 3 11.53 13.05 -6.96
C SER A 3 10.14 13.62 -7.27
N SER A 4 9.13 12.76 -7.20
CA SER A 4 7.73 13.15 -7.28
C SER A 4 6.98 12.55 -6.10
N ALA A 5 6.03 13.29 -5.54
CA ALA A 5 5.18 12.78 -4.47
C ALA A 5 4.35 11.60 -4.99
N LEU A 6 4.12 10.61 -4.12
CA LEU A 6 3.19 9.52 -4.41
C LEU A 6 1.76 10.04 -4.21
N ALA A 7 1.21 10.63 -5.27
CA ALA A 7 -0.18 11.07 -5.28
C ALA A 7 -1.14 9.87 -5.26
N ASP A 8 -2.29 10.03 -4.61
CA ASP A 8 -3.27 8.95 -4.40
C ASP A 8 -3.79 8.36 -5.71
N GLU A 9 -3.91 9.19 -6.75
CA GLU A 9 -4.41 8.80 -8.08
C GLU A 9 -3.50 7.81 -8.80
N LEU A 10 -2.25 7.69 -8.36
CA LEU A 10 -1.31 6.71 -8.90
C LEU A 10 -1.66 5.29 -8.45
N PHE A 11 -2.30 5.13 -7.29
CA PHE A 11 -2.61 3.83 -6.73
C PHE A 11 -3.88 3.25 -7.35
N GLN A 12 -3.85 1.96 -7.69
CA GLN A 12 -5.01 1.22 -8.15
C GLN A 12 -5.11 -0.13 -7.45
N GLY A 13 -6.34 -0.62 -7.25
CA GLY A 13 -6.59 -1.91 -6.61
C GLY A 13 -6.52 -1.88 -5.07
N HIS A 14 -6.48 -0.70 -4.46
CA HIS A 14 -6.62 -0.51 -3.02
C HIS A 14 -8.07 -0.14 -2.65
N VAL A 15 -8.42 -0.30 -1.37
CA VAL A 15 -9.66 0.19 -0.76
C VAL A 15 -9.41 1.49 0.00
N GLU A 16 -8.29 1.59 0.70
CA GLU A 16 -7.91 2.76 1.47
C GLU A 16 -6.40 2.98 1.36
N LEU A 17 -5.98 4.24 1.40
CA LEU A 17 -4.58 4.63 1.53
C LEU A 17 -4.38 5.19 2.93
N GLN A 18 -3.39 4.66 3.62
CA GLN A 18 -2.91 5.23 4.86
C GLN A 18 -1.66 6.06 4.56
N HIS A 19 -1.66 7.31 5.03
CA HIS A 19 -0.52 8.21 4.90
C HIS A 19 0.21 8.32 6.24
N GLY A 20 1.53 8.45 6.17
CA GLY A 20 2.33 8.92 7.29
C GLY A 20 3.44 9.84 6.80
N ASP A 21 4.48 10.01 7.61
CA ASP A 21 5.57 10.91 7.29
C ASP A 21 6.40 10.42 6.09
N GLY A 22 6.09 10.95 4.91
CA GLY A 22 6.77 10.63 3.66
C GLY A 22 6.45 9.25 3.06
N TRP A 23 5.46 8.52 3.58
CA TRP A 23 5.07 7.19 3.08
C TRP A 23 3.57 7.05 2.86
N VAL A 24 3.22 6.13 1.96
CA VAL A 24 1.85 5.72 1.66
C VAL A 24 1.77 4.20 1.75
N LYS A 25 0.78 3.69 2.48
CA LYS A 25 0.50 2.25 2.62
C LYS A 25 -0.90 1.95 2.07
N PRO A 26 -1.01 1.17 0.99
CA PRO A 26 -2.31 0.74 0.49
C PRO A 26 -2.87 -0.41 1.32
N TRP A 27 -4.17 -0.35 1.58
CA TRP A 27 -4.94 -1.39 2.27
C TRP A 27 -6.01 -1.95 1.34
N ARG A 28 -6.27 -3.26 1.45
CA ARG A 28 -7.36 -3.95 0.72
C ARG A 28 -8.65 -4.08 1.54
N LEU A 29 -8.68 -3.47 2.72
CA LEU A 29 -9.85 -3.26 3.57
C LEU A 29 -9.82 -1.82 4.10
N PRO A 30 -10.95 -1.26 4.55
CA PRO A 30 -10.94 0.04 5.21
C PRO A 30 -10.34 -0.10 6.61
N GLN A 31 -9.03 0.13 6.71
CA GLN A 31 -8.24 0.12 7.94
C GLN A 31 -8.80 1.10 8.98
N SER A 32 -9.33 2.25 8.57
CA SER A 32 -10.00 3.20 9.47
C SER A 32 -11.23 2.60 10.18
N ARG A 33 -11.75 1.47 9.67
CA ARG A 33 -12.86 0.70 10.25
C ARG A 33 -12.45 -0.73 10.60
N ALA A 34 -11.19 -0.94 10.97
CA ALA A 34 -10.63 -2.24 11.34
C ALA A 34 -11.51 -3.04 12.32
N ALA A 35 -12.16 -2.37 13.28
CA ALA A 35 -13.06 -3.00 14.26
C ALA A 35 -14.28 -3.72 13.65
N LEU A 36 -14.66 -3.41 12.40
CA LEU A 36 -15.73 -4.11 11.68
C LEU A 36 -15.30 -5.48 11.12
N PHE A 37 -14.00 -5.81 11.19
CA PHE A 37 -13.43 -7.02 10.61
C PHE A 37 -12.72 -7.87 11.68
N PRO A 38 -13.43 -8.34 12.73
CA PRO A 38 -12.82 -9.15 13.76
C PRO A 38 -12.31 -10.48 13.16
N SER A 39 -11.08 -10.84 13.49
CA SER A 39 -10.47 -12.12 13.09
C SER A 39 -9.52 -12.61 14.17
N PRO A 40 -9.33 -13.93 14.33
CA PRO A 40 -8.29 -14.48 15.21
C PRO A 40 -6.94 -13.84 14.91
N ASP A 41 -6.25 -13.40 15.97
CA ASP A 41 -4.91 -12.80 15.91
C ASP A 41 -4.76 -11.66 14.88
N GLU A 42 -5.84 -10.91 14.62
CA GLU A 42 -5.88 -9.85 13.59
C GLU A 42 -5.49 -10.32 12.17
N GLY A 43 -5.55 -11.63 11.90
CA GLY A 43 -5.06 -12.23 10.67
C GLY A 43 -5.69 -11.67 9.39
N LEU A 44 -6.94 -11.23 9.43
CA LEU A 44 -7.58 -10.60 8.27
C LEU A 44 -6.97 -9.22 7.95
N LEU A 45 -6.71 -8.40 8.97
CA LEU A 45 -6.04 -7.11 8.80
C LEU A 45 -4.59 -7.29 8.35
N ALA A 46 -3.87 -8.26 8.94
CA ALA A 46 -2.52 -8.62 8.51
C ALA A 46 -2.47 -9.06 7.03
N ARG A 47 -3.51 -9.72 6.52
CA ARG A 47 -3.60 -10.03 5.08
C ARG A 47 -4.02 -8.81 4.27
N ALA A 48 -4.81 -7.89 4.81
CA ALA A 48 -5.31 -6.71 4.11
C ALA A 48 -4.21 -5.70 3.75
N GLU A 49 -3.10 -5.65 4.52
CA GLU A 49 -1.92 -4.84 4.17
C GLU A 49 -1.07 -5.43 3.04
N ILE A 50 -1.20 -6.72 2.72
CA ILE A 50 -0.48 -7.35 1.61
C ILE A 50 -0.99 -6.76 0.30
N THR A 51 -0.09 -6.20 -0.52
CA THR A 51 -0.42 -5.43 -1.73
C THR A 51 -0.77 -6.27 -2.96
N SER A 52 -1.41 -7.43 -2.76
CA SER A 52 -1.83 -8.31 -3.86
C SER A 52 -2.87 -7.61 -4.75
N GLY A 53 -2.58 -7.48 -6.05
CA GLY A 53 -3.45 -6.78 -7.01
C GLY A 53 -3.37 -5.24 -6.96
N VAL A 54 -2.59 -4.67 -6.02
CA VAL A 54 -2.34 -3.23 -5.94
C VAL A 54 -1.19 -2.86 -6.88
N ARG A 55 -1.31 -1.72 -7.56
CA ARG A 55 -0.31 -1.24 -8.53
C ARG A 55 -0.22 0.29 -8.55
N LEU A 56 0.95 0.80 -8.89
CA LEU A 56 1.15 2.20 -9.27
C LEU A 56 1.00 2.32 -10.79
N ARG A 57 0.17 3.25 -11.26
CA ARG A 57 -0.04 3.54 -12.68
C ARG A 57 0.29 4.99 -12.99
N PHE A 58 1.29 5.19 -13.84
CA PHE A 58 1.71 6.50 -14.33
C PHE A 58 2.29 6.37 -15.75
N ALA A 59 2.44 7.50 -16.43
CA ALA A 59 3.15 7.59 -17.70
C ALA A 59 4.37 8.50 -17.52
N THR A 60 5.49 8.17 -18.13
CA THR A 60 6.71 8.97 -18.07
C THR A 60 7.57 8.70 -19.29
N GLU A 61 8.35 9.69 -19.71
CA GLU A 61 9.42 9.53 -20.71
C GLU A 61 10.75 9.13 -20.05
N SER A 62 10.79 9.03 -18.71
CA SER A 62 11.97 8.58 -17.99
C SER A 62 12.30 7.14 -18.34
N GLN A 63 13.56 6.89 -18.68
CA GLN A 63 14.08 5.55 -18.96
C GLN A 63 14.47 4.77 -17.70
N GLN A 64 14.46 5.44 -16.53
CA GLN A 64 14.81 4.85 -15.25
C GLN A 64 13.81 5.24 -14.18
N LEU A 65 13.51 4.28 -13.32
CA LEU A 65 12.61 4.45 -12.19
C LEU A 65 13.29 3.94 -10.92
N ARG A 66 13.10 4.66 -9.82
CA ARG A 66 13.52 4.24 -8.49
C ARG A 66 12.32 4.33 -7.57
N LEU A 67 12.03 3.23 -6.89
CA LEU A 67 11.04 3.16 -5.82
C LEU A 67 11.76 2.86 -4.51
N HIS A 68 11.50 3.66 -3.49
CA HIS A 68 11.86 3.33 -2.12
C HIS A 68 10.64 2.73 -1.45
N PHE A 69 10.78 1.54 -0.88
CA PHE A 69 9.69 0.86 -0.18
C PHE A 69 10.23 0.16 1.07
N GLN A 70 9.39 0.08 2.09
CA GLN A 70 9.62 -0.78 3.23
C GLN A 70 8.83 -2.08 3.00
N PRO A 71 9.48 -3.24 2.93
CA PRO A 71 8.76 -4.51 2.79
C PRO A 71 7.97 -4.80 4.06
N LEU A 72 6.84 -5.50 3.91
CA LEU A 72 6.19 -6.13 5.05
C LEU A 72 7.15 -7.16 5.66
N PRO A 73 7.12 -7.36 6.99
CA PRO A 73 7.88 -8.44 7.62
C PRO A 73 7.53 -9.77 6.94
N THR A 74 8.53 -10.59 6.64
CA THR A 74 8.30 -11.96 6.18
C THR A 74 7.77 -12.78 7.35
N SER A 75 6.47 -12.77 7.58
CA SER A 75 5.82 -13.80 8.39
C SER A 75 5.78 -15.07 7.55
N ALA A 76 6.50 -16.10 7.99
CA ALA A 76 6.37 -17.45 7.43
C ALA A 76 4.88 -17.88 7.51
N PRO A 77 4.36 -18.61 6.50
CA PRO A 77 3.00 -19.12 6.52
C PRO A 77 2.72 -20.03 7.71
#